data_AF-A0A7J7GCI4-F1
#
_entry.id   AF-A0A7J7GCI4-F1
#
_cell.length_a   1.000
_cell.length_b   1.000
_cell.length_c   1.000
_cell.angle_alpha   90.00
_cell.angle_beta   90.00
_cell.angle_gamma   90.00
#
_symmetry.space_group_name_H-M   'P 1'
#
loop_
_entity.id
_entity.type
_entity.pdbx_description
1 polymer ?
#
loop_
_entity_poly.entity_id
_entity_poly.type
_entity_poly.pdbx_seq_one_letter_code
_entity_poly.pdbx_strand_id
1 'polypeptide(L)'
;MSSGRPPSASDGDMRMVAVVPERLTPALPPRPPSSAGGSHALVEFVPTGPNPEEEDLEIKLRRILEHVPVRVSNTSGSSAGSGSGDFHQYRQMRRKEQDRLARMDADYQKRKEVAEFNMRREERMKAAEEQSEKKRLKRLKKKQRKKEKKRKLNTGGEEHRKEESSEDDGDSDDGDKVKE
;
A
#
# COMPACT_ATOMS: atom_id res chain seq x y z
N MET A 1 17.99 -33.70 40.18
CA MET A 1 19.29 -33.01 40.17
C MET A 1 19.75 -32.98 38.73
N SER A 2 20.14 -31.90 38.06
CA SER A 2 20.32 -30.49 38.37
C SER A 2 20.23 -29.76 37.04
N SER A 3 19.51 -28.64 37.02
CA SER A 3 19.59 -27.59 36.00
C SER A 3 21.03 -27.10 35.82
N GLY A 4 21.40 -26.67 34.61
CA GLY A 4 22.72 -26.07 34.39
C GLY A 4 22.87 -25.33 33.07
N ARG A 5 22.45 -24.06 33.04
CA ARG A 5 22.98 -22.97 32.19
C ARG A 5 23.46 -21.87 33.17
N PRO A 6 24.32 -20.90 32.84
CA PRO A 6 25.59 -20.84 32.07
C PRO A 6 26.75 -20.42 33.04
N PRO A 7 27.87 -19.82 32.58
CA PRO A 7 27.94 -18.36 32.71
C PRO A 7 28.60 -17.60 31.54
N SER A 8 28.16 -16.34 31.45
CA SER A 8 28.75 -15.21 30.73
C SER A 8 30.17 -14.85 31.22
N ALA A 9 31.04 -14.41 30.31
CA ALA A 9 32.14 -13.52 30.64
C ALA A 9 32.39 -12.57 29.46
N SER A 10 32.17 -11.29 29.71
CA SER A 10 32.63 -10.17 28.91
C SER A 10 34.12 -9.98 29.20
N ASP A 11 34.96 -10.14 28.19
CA ASP A 11 36.29 -9.53 28.17
C ASP A 11 36.43 -8.76 26.86
N GLY A 12 36.41 -7.45 26.98
CA GLY A 12 36.85 -6.58 25.92
C GLY A 12 38.37 -6.51 25.95
N ASP A 13 39.02 -6.71 24.81
CA ASP A 13 40.35 -6.15 24.61
C ASP A 13 40.63 -5.79 23.14
N MET A 14 40.80 -4.48 22.95
CA MET A 14 41.59 -3.73 21.97
C MET A 14 41.75 -4.23 20.51
N ARG A 15 41.01 -3.56 19.62
CA ARG A 15 41.46 -2.89 18.38
C ARG A 15 42.46 -3.63 17.46
N MET A 16 41.97 -4.09 16.31
CA MET A 16 42.60 -3.85 15.00
C MET A 16 41.49 -3.77 13.94
N VAL A 17 41.12 -2.55 13.54
CA VAL A 17 40.33 -2.33 12.32
C VAL A 17 41.27 -2.52 11.14
N ALA A 18 41.22 -3.69 10.51
CA ALA A 18 41.84 -3.88 9.21
C ALA A 18 41.04 -3.07 8.18
N VAL A 19 41.60 -1.92 7.81
CA VAL A 19 41.15 -1.10 6.69
C VAL A 19 41.06 -1.99 5.45
N VAL A 20 39.84 -2.14 4.95
CA VAL A 20 39.57 -2.73 3.63
C VAL A 20 40.41 -1.96 2.60
N PRO A 21 41.27 -2.60 1.78
CA PRO A 21 41.92 -1.89 0.71
C PRO A 21 40.83 -1.46 -0.29
N GLU A 22 40.58 -0.15 -0.31
CA GLU A 22 39.83 0.56 -1.34
C GLU A 22 40.28 0.03 -2.71
N ARG A 23 39.36 -0.64 -3.42
CA ARG A 23 39.59 -0.94 -4.84
C ARG A 23 39.61 0.39 -5.56
N LEU A 24 40.79 0.78 -6.01
CA LEU A 24 41.03 1.91 -6.92
C LEU A 24 39.99 1.85 -8.05
N THR A 25 39.11 2.84 -8.08
CA THR A 25 38.20 3.07 -9.20
C THR A 25 39.05 3.39 -10.43
N PRO A 26 38.80 2.79 -11.60
CA PRO A 26 39.51 3.19 -12.80
C PRO A 26 39.13 4.63 -13.12
N ALA A 27 40.14 5.52 -13.11
CA ALA A 27 39.98 6.93 -13.44
C ALA A 27 39.34 7.06 -14.82
N LEU A 28 38.12 7.60 -14.86
CA LEU A 28 37.42 7.92 -16.09
C LEU A 28 38.23 8.96 -16.89
N PRO A 29 38.30 8.85 -18.22
CA PRO A 29 39.07 9.78 -19.05
C PRO A 29 38.53 11.21 -18.92
N PRO A 30 39.39 12.25 -19.08
CA PRO A 30 38.95 13.63 -18.97
C PRO A 30 37.87 13.96 -20.02
N ARG A 31 36.79 14.60 -19.57
CA ARG A 31 35.71 15.07 -20.46
C ARG A 31 36.27 15.98 -21.54
N PRO A 32 35.81 15.86 -22.81
CA PRO A 32 36.22 16.76 -23.87
C PRO A 32 35.73 18.19 -23.57
N PRO A 33 36.44 19.23 -24.05
CA PRO A 33 35.97 20.60 -23.92
C PRO A 33 34.61 20.71 -24.60
N SER A 34 33.66 21.39 -23.94
CA SER A 34 32.31 21.60 -24.45
C SER A 34 32.37 22.21 -25.85
N SER A 35 32.10 21.41 -26.88
CA SER A 35 31.84 21.97 -28.20
C SER A 35 30.56 22.78 -28.11
N ALA A 36 30.67 24.09 -28.24
CA ALA A 36 29.54 24.97 -28.49
C ALA A 36 28.83 24.46 -29.76
N GLY A 37 27.74 23.71 -29.60
CA GLY A 37 27.00 23.16 -30.75
C GLY A 37 26.31 21.80 -30.57
N GLY A 38 26.18 21.24 -29.36
CA GLY A 38 25.39 20.03 -29.13
C GLY A 38 24.15 20.34 -28.28
N SER A 39 22.96 20.13 -28.82
CA SER A 39 21.68 20.33 -28.14
C SER A 39 21.62 19.53 -26.83
N HIS A 40 21.71 20.22 -25.69
CA HIS A 40 21.47 19.68 -24.36
C HIS A 40 19.95 19.50 -24.14
N ALA A 41 19.32 18.66 -24.97
CA ALA A 41 17.91 18.31 -24.81
C ALA A 41 17.80 17.29 -23.67
N LEU A 42 17.30 17.76 -22.52
CA LEU A 42 16.81 16.89 -21.46
C LEU A 42 15.67 16.06 -22.08
N VAL A 43 15.94 14.81 -22.48
CA VAL A 43 14.88 13.88 -22.89
C VAL A 43 14.14 13.54 -21.60
N GLU A 44 13.03 14.23 -21.35
CA GLU A 44 12.07 13.82 -20.35
C GLU A 44 11.65 12.39 -20.69
N PHE A 45 12.11 11.42 -19.89
CA PHE A 45 11.57 10.08 -19.92
C PHE A 45 10.15 10.18 -19.38
N VAL A 46 9.20 10.42 -20.29
CA VAL A 46 7.80 10.19 -20.03
C VAL A 46 7.66 8.66 -19.96
N PRO A 47 7.38 8.08 -18.78
CA PRO A 47 7.09 6.66 -18.72
C PRO A 47 5.88 6.42 -19.62
N THR A 48 6.07 5.66 -20.70
CA THR A 48 4.98 5.20 -21.54
C THR A 48 3.97 4.56 -20.61
N GLY A 49 2.77 5.15 -20.51
CA GLY A 49 1.68 4.59 -19.72
C GLY A 49 1.35 3.19 -20.21
N PRO A 50 0.69 2.36 -19.39
CA PRO A 50 0.26 1.04 -19.85
C PRO A 50 -0.56 1.22 -21.14
N ASN A 51 -0.07 0.66 -22.25
CA ASN A 51 -0.80 0.70 -23.49
C ASN A 51 -2.05 -0.18 -23.31
N PRO A 52 -3.26 0.31 -23.56
CA PRO A 52 -4.48 -0.49 -23.39
C PRO A 52 -4.45 -1.76 -24.26
N GLU A 53 -3.73 -1.73 -25.39
CA GLU A 53 -3.53 -2.89 -26.25
C GLU A 53 -2.62 -3.97 -25.62
N GLU A 54 -1.66 -3.60 -24.75
CA GLU A 54 -0.80 -4.57 -24.04
C GLU A 54 -1.59 -5.32 -22.96
N GLU A 55 -2.43 -4.59 -22.21
CA GLU A 55 -3.34 -5.20 -21.22
C GLU A 55 -4.31 -6.18 -21.90
N ASP A 56 -4.84 -5.81 -23.07
CA ASP A 56 -5.71 -6.67 -23.88
C ASP A 56 -5.00 -7.93 -24.38
N LEU A 57 -3.73 -7.81 -24.80
CA LEU A 57 -2.92 -8.95 -25.22
C LEU A 57 -2.64 -9.89 -24.05
N GLU A 58 -2.35 -9.38 -22.87
CA GLU A 58 -2.10 -10.18 -21.68
C GLU A 58 -3.35 -10.92 -21.20
N ILE A 59 -4.51 -10.26 -21.25
CA ILE A 59 -5.81 -10.89 -20.98
C ILE A 59 -6.08 -11.99 -22.00
N LYS A 60 -5.81 -11.75 -23.28
CA LYS A 60 -6.02 -12.73 -24.36
C LYS A 60 -5.06 -13.92 -24.23
N LEU A 61 -3.80 -13.68 -23.88
CA LEU A 61 -2.80 -14.72 -23.65
C LEU A 61 -3.16 -15.59 -22.44
N ARG A 62 -3.63 -14.99 -21.33
CA ARG A 62 -4.17 -15.74 -20.18
C ARG A 62 -5.37 -16.59 -20.61
N ARG A 63 -6.32 -16.02 -21.35
CA ARG A 63 -7.49 -16.74 -21.86
C ARG A 63 -7.10 -17.92 -22.76
N ILE A 64 -6.11 -17.74 -23.63
CA ILE A 64 -5.62 -18.81 -24.50
C ILE A 64 -4.98 -19.92 -23.67
N LEU A 65 -4.10 -19.58 -22.72
CA LEU A 65 -3.43 -20.56 -21.86
C LEU A 65 -4.41 -21.35 -20.99
N GLU A 66 -5.50 -20.72 -20.53
CA GLU A 66 -6.47 -21.35 -19.63
C GLU A 66 -7.57 -22.13 -20.37
N HIS A 67 -8.05 -21.62 -21.51
CA HIS A 67 -9.25 -22.17 -22.16
C HIS A 67 -8.99 -22.94 -23.45
N VAL A 68 -7.80 -22.80 -24.06
CA VAL A 68 -7.49 -23.56 -25.28
C VAL A 68 -6.90 -24.92 -24.88
N PRO A 69 -7.55 -26.04 -25.28
CA PRO A 69 -7.02 -27.36 -24.98
C PRO A 69 -5.64 -27.58 -25.61
N VAL A 70 -4.64 -27.85 -24.77
CA VAL A 70 -3.28 -28.19 -25.24
C VAL A 70 -3.25 -29.66 -25.64
N ARG A 71 -3.10 -29.94 -26.94
CA ARG A 71 -2.87 -31.30 -27.44
C ARG A 71 -1.40 -31.66 -27.27
N VAL A 72 -1.11 -32.74 -26.54
CA VAL A 72 0.24 -33.29 -26.42
C VAL A 72 0.40 -34.44 -27.41
N SER A 73 1.38 -34.36 -28.30
CA SER A 73 1.64 -35.37 -29.34
C SER A 73 2.61 -36.48 -28.90
N ASN A 74 3.33 -36.29 -27.80
CA ASN A 74 4.48 -37.12 -27.40
C ASN A 74 4.17 -38.01 -26.18
N THR A 75 2.92 -38.46 -26.03
CA THR A 75 2.49 -39.28 -24.89
C THR A 75 2.67 -40.76 -25.21
N SER A 76 3.44 -41.48 -24.39
CA SER A 76 3.51 -42.94 -24.39
C SER A 76 2.18 -43.56 -23.93
N GLY A 77 1.93 -44.81 -24.30
CA GLY A 77 0.71 -45.53 -23.91
C GLY A 77 0.57 -45.70 -22.39
N SER A 78 -0.66 -45.83 -21.89
CA SER A 78 -0.94 -45.84 -20.44
C SER A 78 -0.30 -47.01 -19.67
N SER A 79 0.00 -48.12 -20.36
CA SER A 79 0.70 -49.28 -19.78
C SER A 79 2.18 -49.34 -20.13
N ALA A 80 2.71 -48.32 -20.82
CA ALA A 80 4.14 -48.24 -21.12
C ALA A 80 4.93 -48.04 -19.82
N GLY A 81 6.07 -48.73 -19.71
CA GLY A 81 7.00 -48.54 -18.58
C GLY A 81 7.66 -47.16 -18.61
N SER A 82 8.40 -46.83 -17.54
CA SER A 82 9.07 -45.53 -17.46
C SER A 82 10.25 -45.45 -18.42
N GLY A 83 10.24 -44.46 -19.31
CA GLY A 83 11.33 -44.13 -20.22
C GLY A 83 12.40 -43.26 -19.56
N SER A 84 13.59 -43.21 -20.17
CA SER A 84 14.71 -42.38 -19.67
C SER A 84 14.41 -40.86 -19.65
N GLY A 85 13.43 -40.40 -20.41
CA GLY A 85 12.99 -39.00 -20.47
C GLY A 85 11.92 -38.61 -19.45
N ASP A 86 11.24 -39.57 -18.82
CA ASP A 86 10.04 -39.31 -18.00
C ASP A 86 10.39 -38.52 -16.75
N PHE A 87 11.56 -38.80 -16.16
CA PHE A 87 12.05 -38.05 -15.01
C PHE A 87 12.19 -36.54 -15.31
N HIS A 88 12.74 -36.19 -16.47
CA HIS A 88 12.90 -34.80 -16.85
C HIS A 88 11.56 -34.14 -17.18
N GLN A 89 10.63 -34.86 -17.83
CA GLN A 89 9.28 -34.36 -18.06
C GLN A 89 8.57 -34.04 -16.74
N TYR A 90 8.62 -34.98 -15.77
CA TYR A 90 8.05 -34.77 -14.45
C TYR A 90 8.68 -33.57 -13.73
N ARG A 91 10.00 -33.44 -13.75
CA ARG A 91 10.71 -32.32 -13.12
C ARG A 91 10.25 -30.97 -13.68
N GLN A 92 10.10 -30.87 -15.00
CA GLN A 92 9.64 -29.62 -15.64
C GLN A 92 8.17 -29.35 -15.34
N MET A 93 7.31 -30.37 -15.38
CA MET A 93 5.89 -30.23 -15.05
C MET A 93 5.70 -29.80 -13.59
N ARG A 94 6.43 -30.41 -12.65
CA ARG A 94 6.39 -30.04 -11.22
C ARG A 94 6.80 -28.59 -11.00
N ARG A 95 7.87 -28.11 -11.65
CA ARG A 95 8.28 -26.70 -11.54
C ARG A 95 7.21 -25.76 -12.08
N LYS A 96 6.68 -26.05 -13.27
CA LYS A 96 5.59 -25.27 -13.86
C LYS A 96 4.38 -25.19 -12.93
N GLU A 97 4.03 -26.29 -12.27
CA GLU A 97 2.91 -26.33 -11.35
C GLU A 97 3.20 -25.57 -10.04
N GLN A 98 4.40 -25.69 -9.49
CA GLN A 98 4.82 -24.91 -8.32
C GLN A 98 4.81 -23.41 -8.62
N ASP A 99 5.34 -23.00 -9.77
CA ASP A 99 5.32 -21.61 -10.23
C ASP A 99 3.88 -21.11 -10.43
N ARG A 100 2.99 -21.96 -10.95
CA ARG A 100 1.56 -21.65 -11.10
C ARG A 100 0.91 -21.39 -9.74
N LEU A 101 1.10 -22.29 -8.78
CA LEU A 101 0.57 -22.15 -7.41
C LEU A 101 1.12 -20.90 -6.72
N ALA A 102 2.44 -20.68 -6.78
CA ALA A 102 3.08 -19.51 -6.18
C ALA A 102 2.54 -18.18 -6.75
N ARG A 103 2.27 -18.11 -8.06
CA ARG A 103 1.65 -16.93 -8.69
C ARG A 103 0.23 -16.71 -8.20
N MET A 104 -0.57 -17.77 -8.09
CA MET A 104 -1.94 -17.67 -7.57
C MET A 104 -1.97 -17.19 -6.12
N ASP A 105 -1.08 -17.73 -5.28
CA ASP A 105 -0.98 -17.32 -3.87
C ASP A 105 -0.53 -15.86 -3.74
N ALA A 106 0.45 -15.43 -4.53
CA ALA A 106 0.91 -14.05 -4.55
C ALA A 106 -0.19 -13.07 -4.99
N ASP A 107 -0.97 -13.41 -6.02
CA ASP A 107 -2.08 -12.60 -6.49
C ASP A 107 -3.21 -12.53 -5.45
N TYR A 108 -3.48 -13.64 -4.76
CA TYR A 108 -4.44 -13.67 -3.66
C TYR A 108 -4.01 -12.77 -2.49
N GLN A 109 -2.76 -12.87 -2.05
CA GLN A 109 -2.21 -12.03 -0.98
C GLN A 109 -2.28 -10.54 -1.35
N LYS A 110 -1.86 -10.16 -2.55
CA LYS A 110 -1.97 -8.78 -3.04
C LYS A 110 -3.41 -8.26 -3.01
N ARG A 111 -4.37 -9.05 -3.52
CA ARG A 111 -5.80 -8.67 -3.51
C ARG A 111 -6.32 -8.49 -2.09
N LYS A 112 -5.92 -9.37 -1.17
CA LYS A 112 -6.28 -9.29 0.24
C LYS A 112 -5.72 -8.03 0.90
N GLU A 113 -4.44 -7.74 0.72
CA GLU A 113 -3.78 -6.55 1.27
C GLU A 113 -4.40 -5.25 0.75
N VAL A 114 -4.69 -5.18 -0.55
CA VAL A 114 -5.36 -4.01 -1.15
C VAL A 114 -6.77 -3.83 -0.59
N ALA A 115 -7.53 -4.92 -0.45
CA ALA A 115 -8.87 -4.86 0.13
C ALA A 115 -8.83 -4.38 1.60
N GLU A 116 -7.93 -4.94 2.41
CA GLU A 116 -7.75 -4.54 3.80
C GLU A 116 -7.30 -3.07 3.93
N PHE A 117 -6.40 -2.62 3.07
CA PHE A 117 -5.96 -1.23 3.03
C PHE A 117 -7.10 -0.27 2.68
N ASN A 118 -7.89 -0.60 1.67
CA ASN A 118 -9.03 0.20 1.25
C ASN A 118 -10.10 0.28 2.34
N MET A 119 -10.45 -0.85 2.95
CA MET A 119 -11.38 -0.88 4.10
C MET A 119 -10.88 0.03 5.23
N ARG A 120 -9.61 -0.10 5.62
CA ARG A 120 -9.02 0.73 6.70
C ARG A 120 -8.94 2.22 6.33
N ARG A 121 -8.78 2.54 5.05
CA ARG A 121 -8.81 3.92 4.56
C ARG A 121 -10.22 4.49 4.60
N GLU A 122 -11.20 3.73 4.12
CA GLU A 122 -12.61 4.12 4.13
C GLU A 122 -13.13 4.31 5.55
N GLU A 123 -12.78 3.44 6.49
CA GLU A 123 -13.14 3.58 7.90
C GLU A 123 -12.62 4.89 8.51
N ARG A 124 -11.36 5.24 8.24
CA ARG A 124 -10.78 6.52 8.70
C ARG A 124 -11.46 7.72 8.06
N MET A 125 -11.78 7.65 6.77
CA MET A 125 -12.50 8.72 6.07
C MET A 125 -13.92 8.87 6.62
N LYS A 126 -14.66 7.77 6.79
CA LYS A 126 -16.00 7.76 7.39
C LYS A 126 -15.99 8.33 8.81
N ALA A 127 -15.04 7.93 9.65
CA ALA A 127 -14.92 8.49 10.99
C ALA A 127 -14.65 10.01 10.96
N ALA A 128 -13.79 10.50 10.07
CA ALA A 128 -13.53 11.93 9.90
C ALA A 128 -14.76 12.70 9.38
N GLU A 129 -15.52 12.09 8.46
CA GLU A 129 -16.78 12.62 7.93
C GLU A 129 -17.83 12.70 9.03
N GLU A 130 -18.05 11.64 9.80
CA GLU A 130 -19.00 11.64 10.93
C GLU A 130 -18.69 12.73 11.97
N GLN A 131 -17.41 12.92 12.31
CA GLN A 131 -16.99 13.99 13.23
C GLN A 131 -17.24 15.37 12.62
N SER A 132 -16.96 15.53 11.33
CA SER A 132 -17.18 16.77 10.59
C SER A 132 -18.66 17.10 10.46
N GLU A 133 -19.51 16.09 10.21
CA GLU A 133 -20.96 16.20 10.14
C GLU A 133 -21.56 16.58 11.48
N LYS A 134 -21.16 15.91 12.58
CA LYS A 134 -21.57 16.28 13.95
C LYS A 134 -21.25 17.75 14.23
N LYS A 135 -20.03 18.19 13.93
CA LYS A 135 -19.62 19.60 14.09
C LYS A 135 -20.41 20.54 13.17
N ARG A 136 -20.68 20.15 11.93
CA ARG A 136 -21.49 20.92 10.96
C ARG A 136 -22.94 21.07 11.43
N LEU A 137 -23.56 19.99 11.91
CA LEU A 137 -24.92 19.99 12.47
C LEU A 137 -25.01 20.91 13.71
N LYS A 138 -24.04 20.84 14.62
CA LYS A 138 -23.95 21.78 15.78
C LYS A 138 -23.89 23.24 15.31
N ARG A 139 -23.05 23.56 14.32
CA ARG A 139 -22.95 24.91 13.73
C ARG A 139 -24.25 25.37 13.06
N LEU A 140 -24.92 24.48 12.33
CA LEU A 140 -26.20 24.78 11.67
C LEU A 140 -27.31 25.07 12.69
N LYS A 141 -27.43 24.28 13.76
CA LYS A 141 -28.39 24.52 14.85
C LYS A 141 -28.13 25.86 15.55
N LYS A 142 -26.86 26.20 15.81
CA LYS A 142 -26.48 27.52 16.38
C LYS A 142 -26.82 28.66 15.42
N LYS A 143 -26.62 28.49 14.11
CA LYS A 143 -26.97 29.48 13.07
C LYS A 143 -28.49 29.68 12.98
N GLN A 144 -29.28 28.60 13.04
CA GLN A 144 -30.75 28.67 13.07
C GLN A 144 -31.26 29.40 14.31
N ARG A 145 -30.80 29.02 15.51
CA ARG A 145 -31.16 29.72 16.77
C ARG A 145 -30.83 31.22 16.72
N LYS A 146 -29.66 31.61 16.18
CA LYS A 146 -29.30 33.03 16.00
C LYS A 146 -30.23 33.76 15.03
N LYS A 147 -30.58 33.12 13.90
CA LYS A 147 -31.55 33.68 12.93
C LYS A 147 -32.93 33.86 13.54
N GLU A 148 -33.41 32.90 14.32
CA GLU A 148 -34.69 32.98 15.03
C GLU A 148 -34.70 34.11 16.06
N LYS A 149 -33.64 34.25 16.88
CA LYS A 149 -33.49 35.39 17.81
C LYS A 149 -33.52 36.73 17.07
N LYS A 150 -32.79 36.87 15.96
CA LYS A 150 -32.79 38.08 15.14
C LYS A 150 -34.18 38.37 14.52
N ARG A 151 -34.89 37.34 14.06
CA ARG A 151 -36.27 37.50 13.55
C ARG A 151 -37.22 37.97 14.65
N LYS A 152 -37.17 37.37 15.85
CA LYS A 152 -38.01 37.77 16.99
C LYS A 152 -37.79 39.24 17.40
N LEU A 153 -36.53 39.69 17.43
CA LEU A 153 -36.18 41.09 17.73
C LEU A 153 -36.70 42.08 16.65
N ASN A 154 -36.80 41.64 15.40
CA ASN A 154 -37.32 42.48 14.31
C ASN A 154 -38.85 42.48 14.21
N THR A 155 -39.56 41.55 14.85
CA THR A 155 -41.03 41.41 14.75
C THR A 155 -41.79 41.78 16.03
N GLY A 156 -41.12 42.13 17.13
CA GLY A 156 -41.77 42.54 18.38
C GLY A 156 -41.08 43.76 18.98
N GLY A 157 -41.68 44.93 18.79
CA GLY A 157 -41.40 46.10 19.61
C GLY A 157 -41.89 45.89 21.03
N GLU A 158 -41.10 46.38 21.99
CA GLU A 158 -41.37 46.60 23.42
C GLU A 158 -42.37 45.69 24.14
N GLU A 159 -41.88 44.85 25.07
CA GLU A 159 -42.15 45.02 26.50
C GLU A 159 -41.38 43.99 27.36
N HIS A 160 -40.82 44.49 28.46
CA HIS A 160 -40.22 43.82 29.64
C HIS A 160 -40.47 42.31 29.84
N ARG A 161 -39.40 41.53 30.09
CA ARG A 161 -39.16 40.90 31.40
C ARG A 161 -37.80 40.23 31.54
N LYS A 162 -37.31 40.38 32.76
CA LYS A 162 -36.08 39.91 33.38
C LYS A 162 -36.14 38.39 33.56
N GLU A 163 -34.97 37.77 33.45
CA GLU A 163 -34.58 36.44 33.95
C GLU A 163 -35.17 35.22 33.23
N GLU A 164 -34.29 34.47 32.58
CA GLU A 164 -34.08 33.05 32.87
C GLU A 164 -32.93 32.49 32.00
N SER A 165 -31.94 31.98 32.71
CA SER A 165 -30.95 30.98 32.32
C SER A 165 -30.33 31.07 30.92
N SER A 166 -29.20 31.76 30.85
CA SER A 166 -28.16 31.43 29.88
C SER A 166 -27.20 30.46 30.56
N GLU A 167 -27.62 29.20 30.72
CA GLU A 167 -26.69 28.10 31.00
C GLU A 167 -25.58 28.15 29.94
N ASP A 168 -24.41 28.57 30.43
CA ASP A 168 -23.10 28.30 29.92
C ASP A 168 -22.99 26.77 29.80
N ASP A 169 -23.36 26.25 28.63
CA ASP A 169 -23.24 24.83 28.29
C ASP A 169 -21.74 24.57 28.15
N GLY A 170 -21.18 24.17 29.29
CA GLY A 170 -19.78 23.86 29.52
C GLY A 170 -19.20 23.03 28.38
N ASP A 171 -18.13 23.60 27.83
CA ASP A 171 -17.18 22.95 26.95
C ASP A 171 -16.52 21.79 27.70
N SER A 172 -17.19 20.64 27.73
CA SER A 172 -16.57 19.39 28.16
C SER A 172 -15.78 18.85 26.98
N ASP A 173 -14.56 19.37 26.84
CA ASP A 173 -13.47 18.79 26.07
C ASP A 173 -13.14 17.41 26.69
N ASP A 174 -13.89 16.38 26.28
CA ASP A 174 -13.62 15.00 26.64
C ASP A 174 -12.41 14.54 25.85
N GLY A 175 -11.26 14.66 26.52
CA GLY A 175 -9.94 14.34 26.03
C GLY A 175 -9.90 12.97 25.35
N ASP A 176 -9.43 13.02 24.10
CA ASP A 176 -9.00 11.90 23.29
C ASP A 176 -8.12 10.94 24.12
N LYS A 177 -8.73 9.89 24.69
CA LYS A 177 -8.00 8.76 25.25
C LYS A 177 -7.34 8.02 24.10
N VAL A 178 -6.11 8.43 23.81
CA VAL A 178 -5.08 7.63 23.15
C VAL A 178 -5.04 6.28 23.87
N LYS A 179 -5.59 5.23 23.23
CA LYS A 179 -5.38 3.85 23.66
C LYS A 179 -4.04 3.38 23.10
N GLU A 180 -3.14 3.12 24.03
CA GLU A 180 -1.90 2.34 23.89
C GLU A 180 -2.17 0.94 23.33
#